data_AF-A0A9E2Q1K3-F1
#
_entry.id   AF-A0A9E2Q1K3-F1
#
_cell.length_a   1.000
_cell.length_b   1.000
_cell.length_c   1.000
_cell.angle_alpha   90.00
_cell.angle_beta   90.00
_cell.angle_gamma   90.00
#
_symmetry.space_group_name_H-M   'P 1'
#
loop_
_entity.id
_entity.type
_entity.pdbx_description
1 polymer ?
#
loop_
_entity_poly.entity_id
_entity_poly.type
_entity_poly.pdbx_seq_one_letter_code
_entity_poly.pdbx_strand_id
1 'polypeptide(L)' 'TTLPIVLVDERLTSTMAENSLKSLDQNRKKRSENVDTVAATFILQNYLDKNLIAE' A
#
# COMPACT_ATOMS: atom_id res chain seq x y z
N THR A 1 -13.84 -6.67 -19.15
CA THR A 1 -13.19 -5.44 -18.63
C THR A 1 -12.37 -4.83 -19.77
N THR A 2 -12.39 -3.51 -19.94
CA THR A 2 -11.71 -2.79 -21.05
C THR A 2 -10.51 -1.96 -20.60
N LEU A 3 -10.23 -1.94 -19.29
CA LEU A 3 -9.11 -1.21 -18.70
C LEU A 3 -7.84 -2.08 -18.69
N PRO A 4 -6.65 -1.49 -18.92
CA PRO A 4 -5.39 -2.20 -18.79
C PRO A 4 -5.15 -2.61 -17.33
N ILE A 5 -4.66 -3.83 -17.13
CA ILE A 5 -4.31 -4.38 -15.83
C ILE A 5 -2.78 -4.49 -15.76
N VAL A 6 -2.18 -3.91 -14.72
CA VAL A 6 -0.75 -4.01 -14.47
C VAL A 6 -0.53 -4.82 -13.19
N LEU A 7 0.41 -5.76 -13.25
CA LEU A 7 0.83 -6.55 -12.09
C LEU A 7 1.98 -5.85 -11.38
N VAL A 8 1.89 -5.79 -10.05
CA VAL A 8 2.88 -5.15 -9.17
C VAL A 8 3.26 -6.13 -8.08
N ASP A 9 4.52 -6.11 -7.66
CA ASP A 9 4.99 -6.88 -6.50
C ASP A 9 4.57 -6.16 -5.20
N GLU A 10 3.73 -6.82 -4.41
CA GLU A 10 3.16 -6.27 -3.16
C GLU A 10 3.92 -6.70 -1.89
N ARG A 11 5.10 -7.33 -2.03
CA ARG A 11 5.87 -7.80 -0.87
C ARG A 11 6.05 -6.71 0.19
N LEU A 12 5.94 -7.12 1.46
CA LEU A 12 6.08 -6.28 2.67
C LEU A 12 5.02 -5.18 2.84
N THR A 13 4.10 -4.96 1.89
CA THR A 13 3.11 -3.87 1.97
C THR A 13 2.21 -3.95 3.20
N SER A 14 1.78 -5.15 3.61
CA SER A 14 1.01 -5.36 4.84
C SER A 14 1.79 -5.03 6.11
N THR A 15 3.09 -5.36 6.13
CA THR A 15 3.98 -5.04 7.26
C THR A 15 4.26 -3.54 7.34
N MET A 16 4.46 -2.89 6.19
CA MET A 16 4.62 -1.44 6.11
C MET A 16 3.34 -0.72 6.58
N ALA A 17 2.16 -1.15 6.10
CA ALA A 17 0.87 -0.59 6.51
C ALA A 17 0.64 -0.72 8.02
N GLU A 18 0.90 -1.90 8.57
CA GLU A 18 0.77 -2.16 10.01
C GLU A 18 1.73 -1.27 10.84
N ASN A 19 2.97 -1.09 10.39
CA ASN A 19 3.96 -0.23 11.06
C ASN A 19 3.59 1.26 10.95
N SER A 20 3.16 1.73 9.78
CA SER A 20 2.68 3.11 9.60
C SER A 20 1.49 3.41 10.50
N LEU A 21 0.49 2.51 10.56
CA LEU A 21 -0.67 2.70 11.42
C LEU A 21 -0.31 2.62 12.92
N LYS A 22 0.65 1.76 13.30
CA LYS A 22 1.20 1.74 14.67
C LYS A 22 1.89 3.05 15.03
N SER A 23 2.64 3.64 14.10
CA SER A 23 3.32 4.92 14.33
C SER A 23 2.37 6.10 14.55
N LEU A 24 1.12 5.98 14.08
CA LEU A 24 0.04 6.94 14.30
C LEU A 24 -0.77 6.68 15.58
N ASP A 25 -0.26 5.83 16.48
CA ASP A 25 -0.87 5.46 17.76
C ASP A 25 -2.31 4.92 17.63
N GLN A 26 -2.59 4.25 16.52
CA GLN A 26 -3.88 3.64 16.25
C GLN A 26 -4.04 2.34 17.06
N ASN A 27 -5.16 2.21 17.76
CA ASN A 27 -5.49 0.98 18.47
C ASN A 27 -5.68 -0.21 17.50
N ARG A 28 -5.51 -1.44 17.98
CA ARG A 28 -5.54 -2.65 17.13
C ARG A 28 -6.80 -2.76 16.26
N LYS A 29 -7.96 -2.37 16.79
CA LYS A 29 -9.25 -2.42 16.08
C LYS A 29 -9.23 -1.49 14.86
N LYS A 30 -8.84 -0.23 15.05
CA LYS A 30 -8.74 0.73 13.94
C LYS A 30 -7.65 0.35 12.95
N ARG A 31 -6.56 -0.29 13.40
CA ARG A 31 -5.52 -0.79 12.51
C ARG A 31 -6.02 -1.90 11.60
N SER A 32 -6.74 -2.89 12.14
CA SER A 32 -7.34 -3.94 11.32
C SER A 32 -8.37 -3.43 10.32
N GLU A 33 -9.06 -2.31 10.63
CA GLU A 33 -10.03 -1.71 9.72
C GLU A 33 -9.36 -0.97 8.54
N ASN A 34 -8.12 -0.47 8.71
CA ASN A 34 -7.46 0.41 7.73
C ASN A 34 -6.22 -0.21 7.05
N VAL A 35 -5.74 -1.36 7.50
CA VAL A 35 -4.47 -1.95 7.01
C VAL A 35 -4.48 -2.22 5.51
N ASP A 36 -5.57 -2.76 4.97
CA ASP A 36 -5.68 -3.10 3.55
C ASP A 36 -5.71 -1.85 2.66
N THR A 37 -6.39 -0.79 3.12
CA THR A 37 -6.41 0.49 2.41
C THR A 37 -5.03 1.10 2.35
N VAL A 38 -4.29 1.10 3.45
CA VAL A 38 -2.92 1.63 3.49
C VAL A 38 -1.98 0.76 2.65
N ALA A 39 -2.13 -0.57 2.67
CA ALA A 39 -1.37 -1.47 1.80
C ALA A 39 -1.62 -1.16 0.31
N ALA A 40 -2.87 -0.94 -0.09
CA ALA A 40 -3.23 -0.55 -1.46
C ALA A 40 -2.59 0.78 -1.88
N THR A 41 -2.51 1.76 -0.97
CA THR A 41 -1.80 3.02 -1.27
C THR A 41 -0.31 2.81 -1.50
N PHE A 42 0.33 1.89 -0.75
CA PHE A 42 1.74 1.56 -1.00
C PHE A 42 1.96 0.83 -2.32
N ILE A 43 1.06 -0.06 -2.73
CA ILE A 43 1.14 -0.72 -4.05
C ILE A 43 1.06 0.34 -5.16
N LEU A 44 0.11 1.28 -5.04
CA LEU A 44 -0.04 2.37 -6.01
C LEU A 44 1.19 3.28 -6.01
N GLN A 45 1.70 3.65 -4.84
CA GLN A 45 2.90 4.49 -4.73
C GLN A 45 4.11 3.82 -5.39
N ASN A 46 4.34 2.53 -5.12
CA ASN A 46 5.41 1.77 -5.75
C ASN A 46 5.29 1.77 -7.29
N TYR A 47 4.08 1.56 -7.81
CA TYR A 47 3.83 1.65 -9.24
C TYR A 47 4.15 3.04 -9.79
N LEU A 48 3.67 4.11 -9.15
CA LEU A 48 3.92 5.48 -9.59
C LEU A 48 5.42 5.81 -9.56
N ASP A 49 6.13 5.47 -8.48
CA ASP A 49 7.56 5.72 -8.32
C ASP A 49 8.38 5.00 -9.41
N LYS A 50 8.04 3.75 -9.72
CA LYS A 50 8.70 3.00 -10.80
C LYS A 50 8.52 3.63 -12.17
N ASN A 51 7.36 4.24 -12.45
CA ASN A 51 7.10 4.90 -13.72
C ASN A 51 7.68 6.32 -13.76
N LEU A 52 7.76 7.02 -12.62
CA LEU A 52 8.34 8.35 -12.54
C LEU A 52 9.87 8.35 -12.74
N ILE A 53 10.55 7.27 -12.33
CA ILE A 53 12.00 7.10 -12.48
C ILE A 53 12.38 6.61 -13.89
N ALA A 54 11.41 6.16 -14.69
CA ALA A 54 11.63 5.62 -16.03
C ALA A 54 11.62 6.68 -17.16
N GLU A 55 11.33 7.95 -16.83
CA GLU A 55 11.54 9.15 -17.66
C GLU A 55 12.89 9.81 -17.37
#